data_AF-A0A357XUT7-F1
#
_entry.id   AF-A0A357XUT7-F1
#
_cell.length_a   1.000
_cell.length_b   1.000
_cell.length_c   1.000
_cell.angle_alpha   90.00
_cell.angle_beta   90.00
_cell.angle_gamma   90.00
#
_symmetry.space_group_name_H-M   'P 1'
#
loop_
_entity.id
_entity.type
_entity.pdbx_description
1 polymer ?
#
loop_
_entity_poly.entity_id
_entity_poly.type
_entity_poly.pdbx_seq_one_letter_code
_entity_poly.pdbx_strand_id
1 'polypeptide(L)'
;MLSNMRIGTKLLLGFGLLVLLLLGIGITGFVSLLSINSNTTGVLNQVEVFVKSNEAVIASFEAQLASAEHSRTQDPANHDKVVGEVTKIVAACEATEKIMESDENKKNANDIAQKAKEFQDLDNAFKDIVVDLHKALDIRSRAGGEVVKASLALHDRIWNVAQEANYVKEGQGTDRQGVTQDYKFYREDRVNALLLNAKVQQLFLECRLESRNFDTEIDAEKRKATIEKIDGYVKEIRATCDDVLKNYTVSEACDNFVKSAQADLNEWEKQFRNSVEEKTALEANQDLKDAKAREVDDTIGLVVAGVTKHVREVGSAMADLIGWVQAIITVVAIAAVLLGVVVGVLVARNITSGVSSATACMGLIAKEGDLTIEIPSADLARRDEIGDLARAVQGVIREFQNIAEMAKQLASGDWQTKVRIRGDLDVMNQDLASMLDQVNGALGEINVSVKQVATGAAEVSSASVTLSSGAQESAASLEEITASMSEIS
;
A
#
# COMPACT_ATOMS: atom_id res chain seq x y z
N MET A 1 2.66 51.68 0.24
CA MET A 1 4.07 51.25 0.38
C MET A 1 4.66 50.71 -0.93
N LEU A 2 3.93 49.86 -1.67
CA LEU A 2 4.41 49.27 -2.95
C LEU A 2 4.62 50.29 -4.09
N SER A 3 3.90 51.41 -4.13
CA SER A 3 3.99 52.39 -5.24
C SER A 3 5.39 52.99 -5.43
N ASN A 4 6.11 53.24 -4.35
CA ASN A 4 7.43 53.90 -4.36
C ASN A 4 8.62 52.93 -4.53
N MET A 5 8.35 51.64 -4.70
CA MET A 5 9.42 50.66 -4.87
C MET A 5 9.90 50.61 -6.32
N ARG A 6 11.20 50.36 -6.50
CA ARG A 6 11.78 50.11 -7.82
C ARG A 6 11.09 48.93 -8.52
N ILE A 7 10.94 49.01 -9.84
CA ILE A 7 10.30 47.99 -10.69
C ILE A 7 10.98 46.64 -10.50
N GLY A 8 12.32 46.61 -10.48
CA GLY A 8 13.08 45.39 -10.23
C GLY A 8 12.74 44.75 -8.88
N THR A 9 12.61 45.56 -7.81
CA THR A 9 12.24 45.06 -6.48
C THR A 9 10.79 44.56 -6.43
N LYS A 10 9.86 45.21 -7.13
CA LYS A 10 8.45 44.76 -7.25
C LYS A 10 8.36 43.39 -7.93
N LEU A 11 9.07 43.22 -9.05
CA LEU A 11 9.12 41.95 -9.79
C LEU A 11 9.80 40.85 -8.96
N LEU A 12 10.91 41.17 -8.30
CA LEU A 12 11.63 40.21 -7.48
C LEU A 12 10.82 39.78 -6.25
N LEU A 13 10.05 40.68 -5.63
CA LEU A 13 9.11 40.30 -4.56
C LEU A 13 7.96 39.44 -5.08
N GLY A 14 7.38 39.78 -6.23
CA GLY A 14 6.30 38.99 -6.83
C GLY A 14 6.75 37.57 -7.20
N PHE A 15 7.91 37.45 -7.85
CA PHE A 15 8.50 36.16 -8.20
C PHE A 15 9.00 35.40 -6.97
N GLY A 16 9.62 36.09 -6.01
CA GLY A 16 10.09 35.50 -4.76
C GLY A 16 8.95 34.92 -3.92
N LEU A 17 7.80 35.61 -3.87
CA LEU A 17 6.60 35.11 -3.20
C LEU A 17 6.04 33.85 -3.90
N LEU A 18 6.02 33.83 -5.23
CA LEU A 18 5.62 32.65 -6.01
C LEU A 18 6.53 31.45 -5.75
N VAL A 19 7.84 31.66 -5.74
CA VAL A 19 8.83 30.61 -5.44
C VAL A 19 8.65 30.10 -4.01
N LEU A 20 8.41 30.97 -3.03
CA LEU A 20 8.11 30.59 -1.65
C LEU A 20 6.84 29.74 -1.55
N LEU A 21 5.78 30.11 -2.25
CA LEU A 21 4.53 29.33 -2.29
C LEU A 21 4.75 27.95 -2.93
N LEU A 22 5.50 27.88 -4.03
CA LEU A 22 5.86 26.62 -4.68
C LEU A 22 6.72 25.74 -3.77
N LEU A 23 7.68 26.32 -3.04
CA LEU A 23 8.45 25.62 -2.02
C LEU A 23 7.56 25.10 -0.90
N GLY A 24 6.62 25.90 -0.42
CA GLY A 24 5.65 25.48 0.59
C GLY A 24 4.85 24.26 0.14
N ILE A 25 4.28 24.30 -1.07
CA ILE A 25 3.57 23.17 -1.67
C ILE A 25 4.50 21.95 -1.81
N GLY A 26 5.73 22.15 -2.31
CA GLY A 26 6.72 21.08 -2.46
C GLY A 26 7.09 20.41 -1.14
N ILE A 27 7.33 21.19 -0.08
CA ILE A 27 7.62 20.69 1.26
C ILE A 27 6.43 19.90 1.81
N THR A 28 5.20 20.43 1.70
CA THR A 28 4.01 19.71 2.17
C THR A 28 3.79 18.39 1.42
N GLY A 29 3.99 18.39 0.09
CA GLY A 29 3.91 17.16 -0.71
C GLY A 29 5.00 16.15 -0.33
N PHE A 30 6.21 16.62 -0.04
CA PHE A 30 7.32 15.76 0.40
C PHE A 30 7.07 15.14 1.78
N VAL A 31 6.62 15.93 2.75
CA VAL A 31 6.24 15.43 4.09
C VAL A 31 5.11 14.41 3.99
N SER A 32 4.10 14.66 3.14
CA SER A 32 3.03 13.70 2.89
C SER A 32 3.54 12.38 2.33
N LEU A 33 4.49 12.42 1.39
CA LEU A 33 5.10 11.22 0.81
C LEU A 33 5.86 10.41 1.87
N LEU A 34 6.60 11.07 2.76
CA LEU A 34 7.30 10.40 3.87
C LEU A 34 6.32 9.74 4.85
N SER A 35 5.19 10.39 5.12
CA SER A 35 4.14 9.83 5.99
C SER A 35 3.45 8.61 5.34
N ILE A 36 3.25 8.62 4.02
CA ILE A 36 2.72 7.46 3.29
C ILE A 36 3.73 6.31 3.31
N ASN A 37 5.02 6.59 3.09
CA ASN A 37 6.06 5.58 3.01
C ASN A 37 6.22 4.80 4.33
N SER A 38 6.23 5.51 5.47
CA SER A 38 6.34 4.87 6.80
C SER A 38 5.14 3.99 7.14
N ASN A 39 3.92 4.46 6.87
CA ASN A 39 2.70 3.67 7.09
C ASN A 39 2.60 2.47 6.14
N THR A 40 3.13 2.57 4.91
CA THR A 40 3.17 1.47 3.94
C THR A 40 3.96 0.28 4.46
N THR A 41 5.08 0.51 5.16
CA THR A 41 5.88 -0.58 5.75
C THR A 41 5.11 -1.34 6.83
N GLY A 42 4.37 -0.65 7.69
CA GLY A 42 3.51 -1.30 8.69
C GLY A 42 2.41 -2.15 8.05
N VAL A 43 1.77 -1.65 7.00
CA VAL A 43 0.76 -2.41 6.23
C VAL A 43 1.36 -3.64 5.56
N LEU A 44 2.57 -3.54 4.98
CA LEU A 44 3.26 -4.68 4.37
C LEU A 44 3.52 -5.81 5.36
N ASN A 45 3.97 -5.49 6.58
CA ASN A 45 4.16 -6.48 7.64
C ASN A 45 2.84 -7.16 8.01
N GLN A 46 1.74 -6.40 8.10
CA GLN A 46 0.41 -6.97 8.41
C GLN A 46 -0.12 -7.87 7.28
N VAL A 47 0.15 -7.51 6.03
CA VAL A 47 -0.16 -8.38 4.87
C VAL A 47 0.64 -9.68 4.95
N GLU A 48 1.91 -9.62 5.33
CA GLU A 48 2.72 -10.82 5.55
C GLU A 48 2.15 -11.71 6.67
N VAL A 49 1.75 -11.11 7.80
CA VAL A 49 1.07 -11.85 8.89
C VAL A 49 -0.21 -12.51 8.38
N PHE A 50 -1.01 -11.83 7.57
CA PHE A 50 -2.23 -12.38 6.98
C PHE A 50 -1.93 -13.57 6.04
N VAL A 51 -0.94 -13.44 5.16
CA VAL A 51 -0.52 -14.51 4.23
C VAL A 51 -0.07 -15.74 5.01
N LYS A 52 0.78 -15.57 6.02
CA LYS A 52 1.27 -16.66 6.86
C LYS A 52 0.18 -17.28 7.74
N SER A 53 -0.77 -16.49 8.22
CA SER A 53 -1.94 -17.02 8.92
C SER A 53 -2.78 -17.90 7.99
N ASN A 54 -2.97 -17.50 6.74
CA ASN A 54 -3.66 -18.34 5.74
C ASN A 54 -2.87 -19.60 5.37
N GLU A 55 -1.54 -19.53 5.26
CA GLU A 55 -0.70 -20.73 5.10
C GLU A 55 -0.93 -21.71 6.27
N ALA A 56 -1.03 -21.21 7.51
CA ALA A 56 -1.34 -22.03 8.68
C ALA A 56 -2.76 -22.62 8.64
N VAL A 57 -3.77 -21.88 8.17
CA VAL A 57 -5.13 -22.43 7.95
C VAL A 57 -5.10 -23.58 6.96
N ILE A 58 -4.44 -23.40 5.81
CA ILE A 58 -4.35 -24.43 4.77
C ILE A 58 -3.65 -25.66 5.31
N ALA A 59 -2.51 -25.48 5.98
CA ALA A 59 -1.78 -26.59 6.60
C ALA A 59 -2.60 -27.27 7.71
N SER A 60 -3.40 -26.55 8.50
CA SER A 60 -4.34 -27.14 9.48
C SER A 60 -5.35 -28.06 8.78
N PHE A 61 -5.98 -27.59 7.70
CA PHE A 61 -6.91 -28.43 6.92
C PHE A 61 -6.23 -29.63 6.27
N GLU A 62 -5.03 -29.47 5.72
CA GLU A 62 -4.27 -30.58 5.13
C GLU A 62 -3.85 -31.60 6.19
N ALA A 63 -3.46 -31.16 7.40
CA ALA A 63 -3.16 -32.04 8.53
C ALA A 63 -4.41 -32.83 8.96
N GLN A 64 -5.56 -32.16 9.08
CA GLN A 64 -6.82 -32.83 9.44
C GLN A 64 -7.25 -33.85 8.37
N LEU A 65 -7.09 -33.52 7.09
CA LEU A 65 -7.40 -34.43 5.98
C LEU A 65 -6.48 -35.65 6.00
N ALA A 66 -5.16 -35.43 6.11
CA ALA A 66 -4.18 -36.51 6.20
C ALA A 66 -4.42 -37.39 7.43
N SER A 67 -4.81 -36.79 8.55
CA SER A 67 -5.15 -37.48 9.78
C SER A 67 -6.40 -38.36 9.60
N ALA A 68 -7.45 -37.84 8.95
CA ALA A 68 -8.65 -38.63 8.63
C ALA A 68 -8.36 -39.76 7.62
N GLU A 69 -7.49 -39.52 6.64
CA GLU A 69 -7.00 -40.55 5.71
C GLU A 69 -6.19 -41.61 6.46
N HIS A 70 -5.31 -41.23 7.37
CA HIS A 70 -4.57 -42.15 8.23
C HIS A 70 -5.53 -42.99 9.08
N SER A 71 -6.56 -42.39 9.67
CA SER A 71 -7.57 -43.13 10.45
C SER A 71 -8.34 -44.17 9.62
N ARG A 72 -8.55 -43.92 8.32
CA ARG A 72 -9.27 -44.84 7.42
C ARG A 72 -8.39 -45.90 6.78
N THR A 73 -7.17 -45.53 6.39
CA THR A 73 -6.27 -46.36 5.58
C THR A 73 -5.21 -47.07 6.42
N GLN A 74 -4.90 -46.53 7.60
CA GLN A 74 -3.80 -46.96 8.46
C GLN A 74 -2.43 -46.91 7.76
N ASP A 75 -2.33 -46.12 6.68
CA ASP A 75 -1.10 -45.92 5.93
C ASP A 75 -0.16 -44.95 6.69
N PRO A 76 1.05 -45.38 7.09
CA PRO A 76 2.03 -44.53 7.75
C PRO A 76 2.39 -43.27 6.95
N ALA A 77 2.29 -43.30 5.62
CA ALA A 77 2.58 -42.12 4.79
C ALA A 77 1.63 -40.95 5.08
N ASN A 78 0.38 -41.24 5.49
CA ASN A 78 -0.58 -40.20 5.85
C ASN A 78 -0.27 -39.61 7.23
N HIS A 79 0.26 -40.40 8.16
CA HIS A 79 0.80 -39.88 9.43
C HIS A 79 2.00 -38.94 9.20
N ASP A 80 2.94 -39.33 8.34
CA ASP A 80 4.10 -38.49 8.02
C ASP A 80 3.68 -37.15 7.39
N LYS A 81 2.60 -37.13 6.60
CA LYS A 81 1.99 -35.88 6.11
C LYS A 81 1.47 -35.02 7.26
N VAL A 82 0.77 -35.59 8.26
CA VAL A 82 0.30 -34.82 9.44
C VAL A 82 1.47 -34.10 10.11
N VAL A 83 2.58 -34.81 10.34
CA VAL A 83 3.80 -34.23 10.94
C VAL A 83 4.37 -33.10 10.06
N GLY A 84 4.39 -33.30 8.75
CA GLY A 84 4.84 -32.29 7.78
C GLY A 84 3.99 -31.03 7.81
N GLU A 85 2.66 -31.17 7.82
CA GLU A 85 1.75 -30.04 7.87
C GLU A 85 1.79 -29.29 9.20
N VAL A 86 1.85 -30.00 10.33
CA VAL A 86 2.04 -29.36 11.66
C VAL A 86 3.35 -28.58 11.70
N THR A 87 4.42 -29.08 11.09
CA THR A 87 5.69 -28.36 10.97
C THR A 87 5.52 -27.04 10.21
N LYS A 88 4.74 -27.02 9.13
CA LYS A 88 4.43 -25.78 8.39
C LYS A 88 3.64 -24.78 9.24
N ILE A 89 2.65 -25.24 10.01
CA ILE A 89 1.87 -24.39 10.94
C ILE A 89 2.80 -23.71 11.95
N VAL A 90 3.68 -24.49 12.59
CA VAL A 90 4.63 -23.96 13.58
C VAL A 90 5.58 -22.94 12.94
N ALA A 91 6.15 -23.26 11.77
CA ALA A 91 7.04 -22.35 11.06
C ALA A 91 6.35 -21.04 10.65
N ALA A 92 5.07 -21.08 10.24
CA ALA A 92 4.30 -19.88 9.93
C ALA A 92 4.04 -19.02 11.18
N CYS A 93 3.77 -19.64 12.33
CA CYS A 93 3.61 -18.93 13.61
C CYS A 93 4.91 -18.26 14.06
N GLU A 94 6.04 -18.98 14.00
CA GLU A 94 7.36 -18.44 14.37
C GLU A 94 7.81 -17.28 13.45
N ALA A 95 7.53 -17.38 12.15
CA ALA A 95 7.83 -16.33 11.20
C ALA A 95 7.03 -15.04 11.50
N THR A 96 5.76 -15.21 11.89
CA THR A 96 4.86 -14.07 12.15
C THR A 96 5.06 -13.43 13.51
N GLU A 97 5.44 -14.18 14.54
CA GLU A 97 5.67 -13.67 15.90
C GLU A 97 6.63 -12.46 15.92
N LYS A 98 7.66 -12.46 15.06
CA LYS A 98 8.68 -11.40 14.98
C LYS A 98 8.17 -10.10 14.35
N ILE A 99 7.16 -10.19 13.50
CA ILE A 99 6.62 -9.06 12.72
C ILE A 99 5.26 -8.58 13.24
N MET A 100 4.59 -9.36 14.10
CA MET A 100 3.36 -8.95 14.76
C MET A 100 3.62 -7.80 15.74
N GLU A 101 2.79 -6.77 15.68
CA GLU A 101 2.87 -5.63 16.61
C GLU A 101 2.09 -5.88 17.92
N SER A 102 0.97 -6.63 17.85
CA SER A 102 0.10 -6.91 19.00
C SER A 102 0.61 -8.06 19.85
N ASP A 103 0.78 -7.83 21.16
CA ASP A 103 1.13 -8.87 22.13
C ASP A 103 0.06 -9.98 22.21
N GLU A 104 -1.21 -9.63 22.00
CA GLU A 104 -2.30 -10.61 21.94
C GLU A 104 -2.15 -11.53 20.72
N ASN A 105 -1.81 -10.98 19.56
CA ASN A 105 -1.58 -11.80 18.36
C ASN A 105 -0.34 -12.68 18.50
N LYS A 106 0.75 -12.18 19.11
CA LYS A 106 1.94 -12.99 19.40
C LYS A 106 1.60 -14.17 20.32
N LYS A 107 0.83 -13.91 21.38
CA LYS A 107 0.34 -14.97 22.27
C LYS A 107 -0.49 -15.99 21.49
N ASN A 108 -1.43 -15.53 20.66
CA ASN A 108 -2.26 -16.41 19.85
C ASN A 108 -1.43 -17.26 18.86
N ALA A 109 -0.37 -16.70 18.25
CA ALA A 109 0.55 -17.44 17.39
C ALA A 109 1.26 -18.58 18.14
N ASN A 110 1.73 -18.31 19.36
CA ASN A 110 2.34 -19.32 20.22
C ASN A 110 1.32 -20.39 20.65
N ASP A 111 0.09 -19.98 20.99
CA ASP A 111 -0.99 -20.90 21.34
C ASP A 111 -1.36 -21.80 20.14
N ILE A 112 -1.38 -21.27 18.90
CA ILE A 112 -1.60 -22.05 17.66
C ILE A 112 -0.49 -23.10 17.50
N ALA A 113 0.78 -22.68 17.58
CA ALA A 113 1.92 -23.59 17.43
C ALA A 113 1.92 -24.70 18.50
N GLN A 114 1.55 -24.37 19.74
CA GLN A 114 1.43 -25.36 20.81
C GLN A 114 0.29 -26.34 20.54
N LYS A 115 -0.92 -25.85 20.23
CA LYS A 115 -2.08 -26.70 19.97
C LYS A 115 -1.90 -27.61 18.75
N ALA A 116 -1.20 -27.12 17.71
CA ALA A 116 -0.86 -27.93 16.55
C ALA A 116 0.09 -29.10 16.92
N LYS A 117 1.04 -28.89 17.85
CA LYS A 117 1.87 -29.97 18.40
C LYS A 117 1.05 -30.96 19.24
N GLU A 118 0.12 -30.47 20.06
CA GLU A 118 -0.80 -31.33 20.81
C GLU A 118 -1.67 -32.19 19.86
N PHE A 119 -2.10 -31.64 18.72
CA PHE A 119 -2.79 -32.41 17.68
C PHE A 119 -1.89 -33.50 17.07
N GLN A 120 -0.62 -33.17 16.78
CA GLN A 120 0.36 -34.15 16.30
C GLN A 120 0.60 -35.26 17.33
N ASP A 121 0.69 -34.93 18.62
CA ASP A 121 0.87 -35.92 19.69
C ASP A 121 -0.33 -36.87 19.80
N LEU A 122 -1.54 -36.36 19.61
CA LEU A 122 -2.73 -37.20 19.53
C LEU A 122 -2.72 -38.11 18.28
N ASP A 123 -2.23 -37.65 17.14
CA ASP A 123 -2.07 -38.48 15.94
C ASP A 123 -0.96 -39.54 16.10
N ASN A 124 0.12 -39.23 16.82
CA ASN A 124 1.11 -40.21 17.25
C ASN A 124 0.47 -41.30 18.12
N ALA A 125 -0.32 -40.90 19.13
CA ALA A 125 -1.02 -41.84 19.99
C ALA A 125 -2.04 -42.70 19.20
N PHE A 126 -2.74 -42.12 18.23
CA PHE A 126 -3.64 -42.85 17.34
C PHE A 126 -2.89 -43.98 16.60
N LYS A 127 -1.72 -43.68 16.05
CA LYS A 127 -0.86 -44.66 15.36
C LYS A 127 -0.52 -45.84 16.26
N ASP A 128 -0.15 -45.57 17.51
CA ASP A 128 0.22 -46.61 18.48
C ASP A 128 -0.98 -47.51 18.84
N ILE A 129 -2.15 -46.91 19.10
CA ILE A 129 -3.42 -47.62 19.36
C ILE A 129 -3.76 -48.55 18.19
N VAL A 130 -3.60 -48.09 16.93
CA VAL A 130 -3.86 -48.92 15.75
C VAL A 130 -2.92 -50.12 15.68
N VAL A 131 -1.64 -49.96 16.04
CA VAL A 131 -0.67 -51.06 16.08
C VAL A 131 -1.06 -52.10 17.13
N ASP A 132 -1.43 -51.65 18.33
CA ASP A 132 -1.83 -52.54 19.42
C ASP A 132 -3.17 -53.25 19.13
N LEU A 133 -4.12 -52.56 18.50
CA LEU A 133 -5.36 -53.16 18.00
C LEU A 133 -5.08 -54.28 16.99
N HIS A 134 -4.21 -54.04 16.00
CA HIS A 134 -3.84 -55.07 15.03
C HIS A 134 -3.18 -56.29 15.67
N LYS A 135 -2.33 -56.06 16.66
CA LYS A 135 -1.67 -57.13 17.42
C LYS A 135 -2.69 -57.95 18.19
N ALA A 136 -3.65 -57.32 18.87
CA ALA A 136 -4.74 -58.00 19.55
C ALA A 136 -5.59 -58.83 18.58
N LEU A 137 -5.94 -58.27 17.42
CA LEU A 137 -6.72 -58.94 16.38
C LEU A 137 -6.01 -60.19 15.82
N ASP A 138 -4.70 -60.11 15.56
CA ASP A 138 -3.90 -61.25 15.07
C ASP A 138 -3.80 -62.37 16.11
N ILE A 139 -3.50 -62.04 17.37
CA ILE A 139 -3.45 -63.05 18.45
C ILE A 139 -4.84 -63.68 18.65
N ARG A 140 -5.90 -62.88 18.68
CA ARG A 140 -7.29 -63.36 18.78
C ARG A 140 -7.66 -64.30 17.64
N SER A 141 -7.26 -63.96 16.40
CA SER A 141 -7.49 -64.80 15.22
C SER A 141 -6.79 -66.16 15.34
N ARG A 142 -5.54 -66.18 15.80
CA ARG A 142 -4.76 -67.41 16.03
C ARG A 142 -5.34 -68.27 17.14
N ALA A 143 -5.61 -67.68 18.31
CA ALA A 143 -6.22 -68.38 19.45
C ALA A 143 -7.56 -69.02 19.04
N GLY A 144 -8.40 -68.28 18.30
CA GLY A 144 -9.65 -68.85 17.79
C GLY A 144 -9.46 -69.92 16.71
N GLY A 145 -8.37 -69.90 15.96
CA GLY A 145 -8.00 -71.02 15.08
C GLY A 145 -7.67 -72.29 15.88
N GLU A 146 -6.92 -72.17 16.96
CA GLU A 146 -6.52 -73.30 17.81
C GLU A 146 -7.70 -73.92 18.55
N VAL A 147 -8.66 -73.12 19.06
CA VAL A 147 -9.91 -73.64 19.65
C VAL A 147 -10.66 -74.55 18.67
N VAL A 148 -10.81 -74.12 17.41
CA VAL A 148 -11.51 -74.91 16.37
C VAL A 148 -10.74 -76.20 16.05
N LYS A 149 -9.41 -76.12 15.90
CA LYS A 149 -8.58 -77.32 15.65
C LYS A 149 -8.65 -78.32 16.79
N ALA A 150 -8.54 -77.85 18.03
CA ALA A 150 -8.62 -78.69 19.23
C ALA A 150 -9.96 -79.41 19.31
N SER A 151 -11.05 -78.69 19.01
CA SER A 151 -12.39 -79.27 19.02
C SER A 151 -12.61 -80.30 17.90
N LEU A 152 -12.08 -80.07 16.68
CA LEU A 152 -12.12 -81.05 15.59
C LEU A 152 -11.31 -82.32 15.94
N ALA A 153 -10.10 -82.14 16.49
CA ALA A 153 -9.28 -83.26 16.94
C ALA A 153 -9.95 -84.06 18.07
N LEU A 154 -10.66 -83.39 18.97
CA LEU A 154 -11.47 -84.02 20.00
C LEU A 154 -12.64 -84.81 19.38
N HIS A 155 -13.32 -84.25 18.37
CA HIS A 155 -14.40 -84.92 17.65
C HIS A 155 -13.92 -86.23 17.02
N ASP A 156 -12.83 -86.18 16.25
CA ASP A 156 -12.25 -87.35 15.58
C ASP A 156 -11.81 -88.42 16.58
N ARG A 157 -11.24 -88.03 17.71
CA ARG A 157 -10.83 -88.97 18.77
C ARG A 157 -12.03 -89.65 19.41
N ILE A 158 -13.05 -88.89 19.82
CA ILE A 158 -14.26 -89.50 20.42
C ILE A 158 -14.94 -90.41 19.39
N TRP A 159 -14.99 -89.99 18.12
CA TRP A 159 -15.56 -90.79 17.03
C TRP A 159 -14.80 -92.10 16.79
N ASN A 160 -13.47 -92.05 16.67
CA ASN A 160 -12.64 -93.24 16.45
C ASN A 160 -12.72 -94.21 17.64
N VAL A 161 -12.71 -93.69 18.87
CA VAL A 161 -12.91 -94.50 20.08
C VAL A 161 -14.32 -95.11 20.13
N ALA A 162 -15.35 -94.40 19.65
CA ALA A 162 -16.71 -94.94 19.51
C ALA A 162 -16.83 -96.02 18.41
N GLN A 163 -16.06 -95.89 17.32
CA GLN A 163 -15.98 -96.88 16.23
C GLN A 163 -15.29 -98.17 16.69
N GLU A 164 -14.12 -98.08 17.34
CA GLU A 164 -13.42 -99.23 17.92
C GLU A 164 -14.32 -99.99 18.89
N ALA A 165 -15.15 -99.28 19.65
CA ALA A 165 -16.10 -99.88 20.55
C ALA A 165 -17.23 -100.66 19.84
N ASN A 166 -17.64 -100.28 18.63
CA ASN A 166 -18.64 -101.02 17.86
C ASN A 166 -18.14 -102.38 17.34
N TYR A 167 -16.83 -102.63 17.37
CA TYR A 167 -16.23 -103.92 16.99
C TYR A 167 -16.08 -104.92 18.15
N VAL A 168 -16.37 -104.52 19.39
CA VAL A 168 -16.33 -105.39 20.56
C VAL A 168 -17.72 -105.96 20.80
N LYS A 169 -17.86 -107.29 20.72
CA LYS A 169 -19.09 -108.03 21.07
C LYS A 169 -19.50 -107.71 22.52
N GLU A 170 -20.80 -107.69 22.76
CA GLU A 170 -21.44 -107.53 24.09
C GLU A 170 -20.59 -108.12 25.22
N GLY A 171 -20.03 -107.25 26.06
CA GLY A 171 -19.18 -107.58 27.20
C GLY A 171 -18.87 -106.34 28.02
N GLN A 172 -18.71 -106.50 29.33
CA GLN A 172 -18.55 -105.39 30.28
C GLN A 172 -17.22 -104.63 30.05
N GLY A 173 -17.26 -103.30 30.15
CA GLY A 173 -16.09 -102.43 30.08
C GLY A 173 -15.76 -101.82 31.45
N THR A 174 -14.48 -101.66 31.78
CA THR A 174 -14.02 -101.13 33.07
C THR A 174 -13.62 -99.66 32.95
N ASP A 175 -14.14 -98.81 33.83
CA ASP A 175 -13.81 -97.38 33.89
C ASP A 175 -12.50 -97.05 34.61
N ARG A 176 -12.15 -95.76 34.63
CA ARG A 176 -10.95 -95.22 35.29
C ARG A 176 -10.92 -95.44 36.81
N GLN A 177 -12.05 -95.77 37.41
CA GLN A 177 -12.19 -96.08 38.83
C GLN A 177 -12.18 -97.59 39.09
N GLY A 178 -12.00 -98.40 38.04
CA GLY A 178 -11.99 -99.86 38.13
C GLY A 178 -13.40 -100.47 38.14
N VAL A 179 -14.45 -99.70 37.81
CA VAL A 179 -15.84 -100.17 37.86
C VAL A 179 -16.23 -100.77 36.51
N THR A 180 -16.58 -102.05 36.53
CA THR A 180 -17.04 -102.80 35.37
C THR A 180 -18.53 -102.51 35.12
N GLN A 181 -18.84 -101.76 34.06
CA GLN A 181 -20.20 -101.35 33.69
C GLN A 181 -20.64 -101.93 32.33
N ASP A 182 -21.96 -101.93 32.13
CA ASP A 182 -22.60 -102.45 30.92
C ASP A 182 -22.23 -101.57 29.71
N TYR A 183 -21.84 -102.20 28.60
CA TYR A 183 -21.23 -101.55 27.43
C TYR A 183 -22.12 -100.46 26.79
N LYS A 184 -23.43 -100.54 27.06
CA LYS A 184 -24.46 -99.60 26.61
C LYS A 184 -24.29 -98.20 27.23
N PHE A 185 -23.87 -98.13 28.50
CA PHE A 185 -23.63 -96.87 29.23
C PHE A 185 -22.46 -96.09 28.60
N TYR A 186 -21.39 -96.79 28.24
CA TYR A 186 -20.23 -96.23 27.53
C TYR A 186 -20.56 -95.64 26.15
N ARG A 187 -21.59 -96.16 25.49
CA ARG A 187 -22.03 -95.68 24.18
C ARG A 187 -22.81 -94.37 24.29
N GLU A 188 -23.69 -94.27 25.29
CA GLU A 188 -24.50 -93.05 25.53
C GLU A 188 -23.61 -91.88 25.98
N ASP A 189 -22.68 -92.09 26.91
CA ASP A 189 -21.75 -91.04 27.36
C ASP A 189 -20.87 -90.49 26.23
N ARG A 190 -20.42 -91.35 25.32
CA ARG A 190 -19.60 -90.94 24.17
C ARG A 190 -20.40 -90.18 23.10
N VAL A 191 -21.65 -90.60 22.84
CA VAL A 191 -22.55 -89.86 21.94
C VAL A 191 -22.90 -88.50 22.52
N ASN A 192 -23.15 -88.42 23.82
CA ASN A 192 -23.42 -87.16 24.51
C ASN A 192 -22.18 -86.24 24.51
N ALA A 193 -20.97 -86.77 24.72
CA ALA A 193 -19.72 -86.02 24.59
C ALA A 193 -19.49 -85.48 23.16
N LEU A 194 -19.83 -86.25 22.12
CA LEU A 194 -19.80 -85.77 20.72
C LEU A 194 -20.79 -84.64 20.48
N LEU A 195 -22.01 -84.76 21.01
CA LEU A 195 -23.05 -83.74 20.87
C LEU A 195 -22.66 -82.43 21.57
N LEU A 196 -22.09 -82.53 22.78
CA LEU A 196 -21.57 -81.38 23.53
C LEU A 196 -20.37 -80.75 22.81
N ASN A 197 -19.48 -81.54 22.23
CA ASN A 197 -18.37 -81.00 21.43
C ASN A 197 -18.87 -80.29 20.16
N ALA A 198 -19.88 -80.84 19.46
CA ALA A 198 -20.51 -80.19 18.33
C ALA A 198 -21.19 -78.87 18.75
N LYS A 199 -21.82 -78.84 19.93
CA LYS A 199 -22.38 -77.61 20.52
C LYS A 199 -21.29 -76.56 20.79
N VAL A 200 -20.14 -76.96 21.36
CA VAL A 200 -18.99 -76.05 21.56
C VAL A 200 -18.50 -75.47 20.24
N GLN A 201 -18.40 -76.27 19.17
CA GLN A 201 -18.03 -75.77 17.84
C GLN A 201 -19.00 -74.73 17.31
N GLN A 202 -20.30 -75.01 17.40
CA GLN A 202 -21.35 -74.10 16.94
C GLN A 202 -21.29 -72.77 17.70
N LEU A 203 -21.33 -72.83 19.03
CA LEU A 203 -21.29 -71.64 19.89
C LEU A 203 -20.03 -70.82 19.65
N PHE A 204 -18.88 -71.47 19.46
CA PHE A 204 -17.63 -70.77 19.21
C PHE A 204 -17.60 -70.13 17.81
N LEU A 205 -18.20 -70.75 16.80
CA LEU A 205 -18.33 -70.16 15.47
C LEU A 205 -19.25 -68.94 15.48
N GLU A 206 -20.38 -69.02 16.19
CA GLU A 206 -21.30 -67.89 16.43
C GLU A 206 -20.61 -66.75 17.19
N CYS A 207 -19.84 -67.08 18.24
CA CYS A 207 -19.01 -66.14 18.98
C CYS A 207 -18.00 -65.41 18.08
N ARG A 208 -17.33 -66.13 17.17
CA ARG A 208 -16.40 -65.54 16.21
C ARG A 208 -17.08 -64.68 15.16
N LEU A 209 -18.29 -65.05 14.72
CA LEU A 209 -19.08 -64.24 13.81
C LEU A 209 -19.46 -62.91 14.45
N GLU A 210 -19.97 -62.94 15.69
CA GLU A 210 -20.29 -61.71 16.41
C GLU A 210 -19.06 -60.88 16.73
N SER A 211 -17.92 -61.51 17.06
CA SER A 211 -16.65 -60.78 17.23
C SER A 211 -16.22 -60.06 15.95
N ARG A 212 -16.47 -60.63 14.77
CA ARG A 212 -16.18 -59.96 13.50
C ARG A 212 -17.19 -58.84 13.21
N ASN A 213 -18.46 -59.03 13.57
CA ASN A 213 -19.46 -57.96 13.49
C ASN A 213 -19.04 -56.77 14.37
N PHE A 214 -18.55 -57.02 15.59
CA PHE A 214 -18.02 -56.00 16.50
C PHE A 214 -16.88 -55.21 15.85
N ASP A 215 -15.93 -55.86 15.17
CA ASP A 215 -14.80 -55.18 14.53
C ASP A 215 -15.28 -54.18 13.47
N THR A 216 -16.30 -54.53 12.69
CA THR A 216 -16.83 -53.69 11.60
C THR A 216 -17.91 -52.71 12.02
N GLU A 217 -18.51 -52.88 13.20
CA GLU A 217 -19.62 -52.04 13.65
C GLU A 217 -19.14 -50.64 14.06
N ILE A 218 -19.81 -49.63 13.51
CA ILE A 218 -19.49 -48.20 13.68
C ILE A 218 -20.34 -47.61 14.81
N ASP A 219 -21.53 -48.13 15.07
CA ASP A 219 -22.41 -47.67 16.13
C ASP A 219 -22.00 -48.21 17.52
N ALA A 220 -21.78 -47.30 18.47
CA ALA A 220 -21.32 -47.63 19.82
C ALA A 220 -22.33 -48.45 20.64
N GLU A 221 -23.64 -48.17 20.48
CA GLU A 221 -24.69 -48.90 21.20
C GLU A 221 -24.85 -50.31 20.62
N LYS A 222 -24.75 -50.46 19.30
CA LYS A 222 -24.72 -51.80 18.68
C LYS A 222 -23.49 -52.60 19.09
N ARG A 223 -22.32 -51.96 19.22
CA ARG A 223 -21.11 -52.62 19.74
C ARG A 223 -21.29 -53.17 21.14
N LYS A 224 -21.93 -52.42 22.06
CA LYS A 224 -22.24 -52.90 23.41
C LYS A 224 -23.12 -54.15 23.38
N ALA A 225 -24.18 -54.14 22.58
CA ALA A 225 -25.05 -55.31 22.43
C ALA A 225 -24.30 -56.54 21.88
N THR A 226 -23.36 -56.33 20.95
CA THR A 226 -22.50 -57.41 20.43
C THR A 226 -21.54 -57.96 21.48
N ILE A 227 -21.00 -57.10 22.35
CA ILE A 227 -20.17 -57.55 23.49
C ILE A 227 -20.98 -58.45 24.42
N GLU A 228 -22.21 -58.07 24.79
CA GLU A 228 -23.07 -58.89 25.66
C GLU A 228 -23.38 -60.28 25.07
N LYS A 229 -23.61 -60.35 23.75
CA LYS A 229 -23.79 -61.63 23.06
C LYS A 229 -22.55 -62.51 23.14
N ILE A 230 -21.37 -61.94 22.90
CA ILE A 230 -20.09 -62.64 22.97
C ILE A 230 -19.85 -63.18 24.38
N ASP A 231 -20.15 -62.38 25.41
CA ASP A 231 -20.05 -62.80 26.80
C ASP A 231 -20.97 -63.98 27.10
N GLY A 232 -22.18 -63.97 26.55
CA GLY A 232 -23.11 -65.09 26.58
C GLY A 232 -22.53 -66.37 25.98
N TYR A 233 -21.98 -66.29 24.76
CA TYR A 233 -21.38 -67.45 24.09
C TYR A 233 -20.17 -68.00 24.85
N VAL A 234 -19.24 -67.14 25.28
CA VAL A 234 -18.05 -67.56 26.04
C VAL A 234 -18.45 -68.26 27.33
N LYS A 235 -19.46 -67.73 28.05
CA LYS A 235 -20.01 -68.35 29.26
C LYS A 235 -20.61 -69.73 28.98
N GLU A 236 -21.39 -69.85 27.91
CA GLU A 236 -22.04 -71.13 27.56
C GLU A 236 -21.02 -72.18 27.08
N ILE A 237 -20.01 -71.78 26.31
CA ILE A 237 -18.90 -72.65 25.91
C ILE A 237 -18.16 -73.16 27.15
N ARG A 238 -17.78 -72.27 28.07
CA ARG A 238 -17.07 -72.62 29.30
C ARG A 238 -17.88 -73.62 30.14
N ALA A 239 -19.18 -73.34 30.34
CA ALA A 239 -20.09 -74.23 31.05
C ALA A 239 -20.20 -75.60 30.36
N THR A 240 -20.24 -75.65 29.02
CA THR A 240 -20.28 -76.90 28.26
C THR A 240 -18.98 -77.69 28.40
N CYS A 241 -17.81 -77.02 28.36
CA CYS A 241 -16.52 -77.66 28.60
C CYS A 241 -16.40 -78.21 30.04
N ASP A 242 -16.88 -77.46 31.04
CA ASP A 242 -16.89 -77.91 32.43
C ASP A 242 -17.82 -79.11 32.65
N ASP A 243 -18.98 -79.12 31.98
CA ASP A 243 -19.91 -80.25 31.99
C ASP A 243 -19.27 -81.52 31.40
N VAL A 244 -18.57 -81.37 30.26
CA VAL A 244 -17.79 -82.46 29.64
C VAL A 244 -16.74 -83.02 30.60
N LEU A 245 -15.97 -82.16 31.27
CA LEU A 245 -14.92 -82.57 32.22
C LEU A 245 -15.46 -83.23 33.49
N LYS A 246 -16.66 -82.85 33.94
CA LYS A 246 -17.23 -83.31 35.22
C LYS A 246 -18.06 -84.58 35.08
N ASN A 247 -18.86 -84.67 34.01
CA ASN A 247 -19.93 -85.66 33.91
C ASN A 247 -19.64 -86.79 32.92
N TYR A 248 -18.57 -86.69 32.11
CA TYR A 248 -18.27 -87.68 31.06
C TYR A 248 -16.85 -88.22 31.21
N THR A 249 -16.71 -89.54 31.26
CA THR A 249 -15.41 -90.21 31.48
C THR A 249 -14.89 -90.80 30.16
N VAL A 250 -14.27 -89.96 29.31
CA VAL A 250 -13.83 -90.38 27.96
C VAL A 250 -12.40 -90.93 27.94
N SER A 251 -11.38 -90.10 28.23
CA SER A 251 -9.96 -90.50 28.39
C SER A 251 -9.11 -89.31 28.88
N GLU A 252 -7.91 -89.58 29.39
CA GLU A 252 -6.98 -88.52 29.87
C GLU A 252 -6.56 -87.56 28.78
N ALA A 253 -6.37 -88.10 27.59
CA ALA A 253 -6.09 -87.27 26.44
C ALA A 253 -7.25 -86.32 26.13
N CYS A 254 -8.51 -86.77 26.22
CA CYS A 254 -9.68 -85.92 25.98
C CYS A 254 -9.79 -84.81 27.04
N ASP A 255 -9.58 -85.11 28.32
CA ASP A 255 -9.59 -84.10 29.39
C ASP A 255 -8.52 -83.03 29.14
N ASN A 256 -7.32 -83.45 28.71
CA ASN A 256 -6.24 -82.53 28.38
C ASN A 256 -6.57 -81.67 27.15
N PHE A 257 -7.28 -82.20 26.14
CA PHE A 257 -7.77 -81.41 25.02
C PHE A 257 -8.82 -80.38 25.44
N VAL A 258 -9.78 -80.76 26.27
CA VAL A 258 -10.81 -79.81 26.75
C VAL A 258 -10.16 -78.70 27.59
N LYS A 259 -9.20 -79.03 28.45
CA LYS A 259 -8.41 -78.04 29.20
C LYS A 259 -7.60 -77.12 28.28
N SER A 260 -6.99 -77.67 27.23
CA SER A 260 -6.28 -76.87 26.22
C SER A 260 -7.23 -75.90 25.51
N ALA A 261 -8.40 -76.38 25.07
CA ALA A 261 -9.41 -75.55 24.42
C ALA A 261 -9.95 -74.46 25.35
N GLN A 262 -10.10 -74.73 26.65
CA GLN A 262 -10.45 -73.71 27.65
C GLN A 262 -9.34 -72.66 27.81
N ALA A 263 -8.07 -73.05 27.78
CA ALA A 263 -6.96 -72.12 27.83
C ALA A 263 -6.92 -71.20 26.59
N ASP A 264 -7.12 -71.77 25.39
CA ASP A 264 -7.18 -71.01 24.15
C ASP A 264 -8.42 -70.09 24.10
N LEU A 265 -9.57 -70.53 24.65
CA LEU A 265 -10.76 -69.70 24.81
C LEU A 265 -10.50 -68.50 25.75
N ASN A 266 -9.78 -68.72 26.85
CA ASN A 266 -9.43 -67.65 27.78
C ASN A 266 -8.46 -66.64 27.15
N GLU A 267 -7.49 -67.09 26.36
CA GLU A 267 -6.61 -66.19 25.61
C GLU A 267 -7.39 -65.45 24.53
N TRP A 268 -8.32 -66.13 23.83
CA TRP A 268 -9.23 -65.48 22.88
C TRP A 268 -10.08 -64.39 23.54
N GLU A 269 -10.70 -64.69 24.70
CA GLU A 269 -11.52 -63.73 25.45
C GLU A 269 -10.68 -62.53 25.89
N LYS A 270 -9.48 -62.77 26.41
CA LYS A 270 -8.55 -61.70 26.81
C LYS A 270 -8.22 -60.78 25.64
N GLN A 271 -7.86 -61.32 24.48
CA GLN A 271 -7.55 -60.50 23.31
C GLN A 271 -8.79 -59.81 22.72
N PHE A 272 -9.97 -60.41 22.87
CA PHE A 272 -11.22 -59.73 22.56
C PHE A 272 -11.42 -58.50 23.47
N ARG A 273 -11.21 -58.62 24.78
CA ARG A 273 -11.26 -57.46 25.70
C ARG A 273 -10.23 -56.38 25.33
N ASN A 274 -8.99 -56.76 25.05
CA ASN A 274 -7.98 -55.81 24.58
C ASN A 274 -8.47 -55.07 23.32
N SER A 275 -9.05 -55.78 22.34
CA SER A 275 -9.58 -55.12 21.13
C SER A 275 -10.76 -54.18 21.41
N VAL A 276 -11.56 -54.44 22.46
CA VAL A 276 -12.62 -53.54 22.91
C VAL A 276 -12.03 -52.28 23.54
N GLU A 277 -11.01 -52.43 24.39
CA GLU A 277 -10.30 -51.31 25.03
C GLU A 277 -9.63 -50.41 23.97
N GLU A 278 -8.87 -51.00 23.04
CA GLU A 278 -8.20 -50.25 21.97
C GLU A 278 -9.19 -49.52 21.05
N LYS A 279 -10.31 -50.17 20.69
CA LYS A 279 -11.34 -49.52 19.85
C LYS A 279 -12.02 -48.35 20.58
N THR A 280 -12.23 -48.48 21.88
CA THR A 280 -12.76 -47.38 22.71
C THR A 280 -11.74 -46.24 22.84
N ALA A 281 -10.45 -46.56 23.00
CA ALA A 281 -9.37 -45.58 23.02
C ALA A 281 -9.24 -44.84 21.68
N LEU A 282 -9.44 -45.55 20.56
CA LEU A 282 -9.44 -44.97 19.21
C LEU A 282 -10.53 -43.90 19.03
N GLU A 283 -11.74 -44.20 19.50
CA GLU A 283 -12.88 -43.26 19.45
C GLU A 283 -12.62 -42.03 20.32
N ALA A 284 -12.18 -42.22 21.56
CA ALA A 284 -11.84 -41.12 22.45
C ALA A 284 -10.68 -40.26 21.91
N ASN A 285 -9.67 -40.88 21.31
CA ASN A 285 -8.56 -40.17 20.67
C ASN A 285 -9.04 -39.35 19.47
N GLN A 286 -9.93 -39.90 18.63
CA GLN A 286 -10.50 -39.17 17.50
C GLN A 286 -11.30 -37.94 17.96
N ASP A 287 -12.12 -38.06 19.01
CA ASP A 287 -12.85 -36.93 19.59
C ASP A 287 -11.92 -35.82 20.10
N LEU A 288 -10.80 -36.20 20.73
CA LEU A 288 -9.78 -35.26 21.19
C LEU A 288 -9.07 -34.57 20.03
N LYS A 289 -8.75 -35.29 18.95
CA LYS A 289 -8.15 -34.73 17.73
C LYS A 289 -9.08 -33.71 17.09
N ASP A 290 -10.35 -34.05 16.93
CA ASP A 290 -11.36 -33.17 16.35
C ASP A 290 -11.57 -31.91 17.23
N ALA A 291 -11.54 -32.06 18.56
CA ALA A 291 -11.59 -30.93 19.48
C ALA A 291 -10.35 -30.04 19.36
N LYS A 292 -9.15 -30.63 19.30
CA LYS A 292 -7.89 -29.89 19.19
C LYS A 292 -7.76 -29.17 17.85
N ALA A 293 -8.19 -29.81 16.76
CA ALA A 293 -8.25 -29.20 15.44
C ALA A 293 -9.14 -27.93 15.44
N ARG A 294 -10.33 -28.01 16.04
CA ARG A 294 -11.22 -26.84 16.21
C ARG A 294 -10.55 -25.72 17.01
N GLU A 295 -9.84 -26.04 18.10
CA GLU A 295 -9.13 -25.03 18.88
C GLU A 295 -8.01 -24.34 18.07
N VAL A 296 -7.32 -25.06 17.19
CA VAL A 296 -6.31 -24.49 16.27
C VAL A 296 -7.01 -23.53 15.31
N ASP A 297 -8.05 -23.98 14.61
CA ASP A 297 -8.76 -23.19 13.61
C ASP A 297 -9.41 -21.92 14.21
N ASP A 298 -10.03 -22.04 15.38
CA ASP A 298 -10.62 -20.91 16.12
C ASP A 298 -9.55 -19.86 16.49
N THR A 299 -8.38 -20.32 16.96
CA THR A 299 -7.29 -19.41 17.36
C THR A 299 -6.68 -18.71 16.13
N ILE A 300 -6.52 -19.43 15.00
CA ILE A 300 -6.10 -18.81 13.73
C ILE A 300 -7.14 -17.78 13.28
N GLY A 301 -8.44 -18.08 13.41
CA GLY A 301 -9.53 -17.16 13.12
C GLY A 301 -9.45 -15.85 13.91
N LEU A 302 -9.07 -15.91 15.20
CA LEU A 302 -8.85 -14.71 16.03
C LEU A 302 -7.69 -13.85 15.51
N VAL A 303 -6.56 -14.47 15.12
CA VAL A 303 -5.41 -13.75 14.55
C VAL A 303 -5.80 -13.08 13.23
N VAL A 304 -6.45 -13.82 12.32
CA VAL A 304 -6.90 -13.29 11.02
C VAL A 304 -7.89 -12.14 11.20
N ALA A 305 -8.85 -12.26 12.12
CA ALA A 305 -9.80 -11.20 12.43
C ALA A 305 -9.10 -9.96 12.99
N GLY A 306 -8.15 -10.14 13.91
CA GLY A 306 -7.36 -9.06 14.49
C GLY A 306 -6.53 -8.30 13.45
N VAL A 307 -5.81 -9.03 12.60
CA VAL A 307 -5.01 -8.45 11.50
C VAL A 307 -5.90 -7.72 10.50
N THR A 308 -7.03 -8.32 10.10
CA THR A 308 -7.97 -7.70 9.16
C THR A 308 -8.56 -6.41 9.72
N LYS A 309 -8.91 -6.41 11.02
CA LYS A 309 -9.39 -5.21 11.72
C LYS A 309 -8.31 -4.12 11.73
N HIS A 310 -7.08 -4.46 12.10
CA HIS A 310 -5.98 -3.50 12.15
C HIS A 310 -5.65 -2.91 10.77
N VAL A 311 -5.57 -3.74 9.73
CA VAL A 311 -5.38 -3.27 8.34
C VAL A 311 -6.50 -2.33 7.91
N ARG A 312 -7.75 -2.62 8.29
CA ARG A 312 -8.89 -1.75 8.00
C ARG A 312 -8.81 -0.41 8.74
N GLU A 313 -8.43 -0.42 10.02
CA GLU A 313 -8.24 0.79 10.83
C GLU A 313 -7.12 1.66 10.24
N VAL A 314 -5.94 1.09 9.97
CA VAL A 314 -4.82 1.80 9.33
C VAL A 314 -5.21 2.32 7.95
N GLY A 315 -5.87 1.49 7.13
CA GLY A 315 -6.34 1.88 5.80
C GLY A 315 -7.32 3.05 5.85
N SER A 316 -8.26 3.06 6.80
CA SER A 316 -9.21 4.18 6.98
C SER A 316 -8.51 5.45 7.46
N ALA A 317 -7.60 5.35 8.44
CA ALA A 317 -6.83 6.48 8.93
C ALA A 317 -5.92 7.08 7.85
N MET A 318 -5.32 6.23 6.99
CA MET A 318 -4.55 6.67 5.83
C MET A 318 -5.42 7.37 4.79
N ALA A 319 -6.61 6.85 4.50
CA ALA A 319 -7.54 7.48 3.56
C ALA A 319 -7.98 8.88 4.04
N ASP A 320 -8.29 9.02 5.34
CA ASP A 320 -8.62 10.31 5.94
C ASP A 320 -7.44 11.28 5.87
N LEU A 321 -6.23 10.83 6.24
CA LEU A 321 -5.02 11.66 6.20
C LEU A 321 -4.70 12.12 4.77
N ILE A 322 -4.79 11.23 3.78
CA ILE A 322 -4.63 11.57 2.36
C ILE A 322 -5.68 12.60 1.93
N GLY A 323 -6.95 12.41 2.31
CA GLY A 323 -8.02 13.35 1.99
C GLY A 323 -7.79 14.74 2.56
N TRP A 324 -7.39 14.84 3.83
CA TRP A 324 -7.04 16.11 4.48
C TRP A 324 -5.83 16.79 3.82
N VAL A 325 -4.77 16.04 3.52
CA VAL A 325 -3.58 16.60 2.85
C VAL A 325 -3.92 17.09 1.44
N GLN A 326 -4.70 16.32 0.67
CA GLN A 326 -5.18 16.74 -0.65
C GLN A 326 -5.99 18.03 -0.57
N ALA A 327 -6.91 18.14 0.40
CA ALA A 327 -7.69 19.36 0.61
C ALA A 327 -6.80 20.58 0.90
N ILE A 328 -5.79 20.44 1.77
CA ILE A 328 -4.83 21.52 2.08
C ILE A 328 -4.07 21.93 0.82
N ILE A 329 -3.52 20.97 0.05
CA ILE A 329 -2.78 21.26 -1.18
C ILE A 329 -3.68 21.97 -2.20
N THR A 330 -4.93 21.53 -2.39
CA THR A 330 -5.89 22.17 -3.29
C THR A 330 -6.20 23.61 -2.86
N VAL A 331 -6.46 23.84 -1.58
CA VAL A 331 -6.74 25.19 -1.04
C VAL A 331 -5.53 26.10 -1.20
N VAL A 332 -4.33 25.63 -0.87
CA VAL A 332 -3.09 26.41 -1.02
C VAL A 332 -2.79 26.71 -2.48
N ALA A 333 -3.00 25.75 -3.39
CA ALA A 333 -2.83 25.95 -4.82
C ALA A 333 -3.80 27.00 -5.38
N ILE A 334 -5.09 26.94 -5.00
CA ILE A 334 -6.08 27.94 -5.39
C ILE A 334 -5.69 29.33 -4.85
N ALA A 335 -5.31 29.40 -3.57
CA ALA A 335 -4.88 30.66 -2.96
C ALA A 335 -3.63 31.24 -3.64
N ALA A 336 -2.65 30.39 -4.00
CA ALA A 336 -1.45 30.81 -4.71
C ALA A 336 -1.76 31.36 -6.11
N VAL A 337 -2.68 30.72 -6.85
CA VAL A 337 -3.14 31.21 -8.17
C VAL A 337 -3.86 32.55 -8.03
N LEU A 338 -4.82 32.65 -7.12
CA LEU A 338 -5.56 33.90 -6.88
C LEU A 338 -4.61 35.04 -6.48
N LEU A 339 -3.68 34.76 -5.58
CA LEU A 339 -2.72 35.75 -5.11
C LEU A 339 -1.74 36.14 -6.24
N GLY A 340 -1.31 35.20 -7.06
CA GLY A 340 -0.51 35.44 -8.26
C GLY A 340 -1.23 36.37 -9.26
N VAL A 341 -2.52 36.14 -9.52
CA VAL A 341 -3.35 37.00 -10.38
C VAL A 341 -3.46 38.41 -9.77
N VAL A 342 -3.74 38.52 -8.47
CA VAL A 342 -3.86 39.82 -7.79
C VAL A 342 -2.55 40.60 -7.87
N VAL A 343 -1.41 39.98 -7.50
CA VAL A 343 -0.10 40.62 -7.56
C VAL A 343 0.26 40.98 -9.01
N GLY A 344 0.01 40.09 -9.95
CA GLY A 344 0.25 40.31 -11.38
C GLY A 344 -0.52 41.52 -11.91
N VAL A 345 -1.82 41.60 -11.63
CA VAL A 345 -2.66 42.74 -12.04
C VAL A 345 -2.21 44.04 -11.37
N LEU A 346 -1.86 44.03 -10.08
CA LEU A 346 -1.39 45.22 -9.36
C LEU A 346 -0.06 45.75 -9.92
N VAL A 347 0.90 44.87 -10.17
CA VAL A 347 2.20 45.25 -10.75
C VAL A 347 2.01 45.74 -12.18
N ALA A 348 1.24 45.03 -13.01
CA ALA A 348 0.95 45.43 -14.38
C ALA A 348 0.29 46.82 -14.44
N ARG A 349 -0.78 47.05 -13.68
CA ARG A 349 -1.47 48.36 -13.66
C ARG A 349 -0.54 49.50 -13.23
N ASN A 350 0.29 49.29 -12.21
CA ASN A 350 1.20 50.32 -11.71
C ASN A 350 2.33 50.68 -12.68
N ILE A 351 2.79 49.73 -13.49
CA ILE A 351 3.82 49.96 -14.51
C ILE A 351 3.17 50.57 -15.75
N THR A 352 2.14 49.92 -16.30
CA THR A 352 1.48 50.36 -17.55
C THR A 352 0.92 51.76 -17.44
N SER A 353 0.28 52.12 -16.31
CA SER A 353 -0.24 53.49 -16.14
C SER A 353 0.87 54.54 -16.17
N GLY A 354 1.98 54.29 -15.47
CA GLY A 354 3.09 55.24 -15.37
C GLY A 354 3.82 55.45 -16.70
N VAL A 355 4.08 54.36 -17.42
CA VAL A 355 4.70 54.43 -18.75
C VAL A 355 3.74 55.08 -19.75
N SER A 356 2.45 54.72 -19.72
CA SER A 356 1.43 55.27 -20.63
C SER A 356 1.31 56.79 -20.51
N SER A 357 1.34 57.34 -19.29
CA SER A 357 1.31 58.79 -19.06
C SER A 357 2.50 59.49 -19.71
N ALA A 358 3.71 58.97 -19.51
CA ALA A 358 4.93 59.54 -20.11
C ALA A 358 4.91 59.45 -21.64
N THR A 359 4.48 58.32 -22.20
CA THR A 359 4.37 58.15 -23.65
C THR A 359 3.29 59.04 -24.26
N ALA A 360 2.18 59.27 -23.56
CA ALA A 360 1.12 60.15 -24.02
C ALA A 360 1.59 61.61 -24.07
N CYS A 361 2.28 62.07 -23.02
CA CYS A 361 2.86 63.42 -22.95
C CYS A 361 3.88 63.64 -24.08
N MET A 362 4.84 62.74 -24.25
CA MET A 362 5.80 62.82 -25.36
C MET A 362 5.13 62.74 -26.74
N GLY A 363 4.06 61.94 -26.86
CA GLY A 363 3.29 61.83 -28.10
C GLY A 363 2.57 63.13 -28.47
N LEU A 364 2.05 63.88 -27.50
CA LEU A 364 1.43 65.18 -27.72
C LEU A 364 2.46 66.25 -28.13
N ILE A 365 3.62 66.28 -27.46
CA ILE A 365 4.73 67.16 -27.84
C ILE A 365 5.16 66.89 -29.29
N ALA A 366 5.32 65.61 -29.65
CA ALA A 366 5.77 65.23 -30.99
C ALA A 366 4.74 65.52 -32.09
N LYS A 367 3.44 65.42 -31.81
CA LYS A 367 2.38 65.60 -32.80
C LYS A 367 1.90 67.04 -32.92
N GLU A 368 1.70 67.71 -31.79
CA GLU A 368 1.03 69.00 -31.71
C GLU A 368 2.00 70.14 -31.35
N GLY A 369 3.22 69.81 -30.91
CA GLY A 369 4.16 70.81 -30.39
C GLY A 369 3.70 71.44 -29.07
N ASP A 370 2.75 70.81 -28.38
CA ASP A 370 2.20 71.35 -27.13
C ASP A 370 3.20 71.21 -25.98
N LEU A 371 3.83 72.32 -25.62
CA LEU A 371 4.76 72.45 -24.51
C LEU A 371 4.07 72.89 -23.21
N THR A 372 2.76 73.07 -23.19
CA THR A 372 2.02 73.51 -21.99
C THR A 372 1.61 72.36 -21.08
N ILE A 373 1.91 71.12 -21.48
CA ILE A 373 1.52 69.90 -20.78
C ILE A 373 2.27 69.79 -19.45
N GLU A 374 1.50 69.73 -18.36
CA GLU A 374 2.03 69.45 -17.03
C GLU A 374 2.03 67.95 -16.74
N ILE A 375 3.19 67.44 -16.32
CA ILE A 375 3.29 66.06 -15.85
C ILE A 375 2.61 65.97 -14.48
N PRO A 376 1.71 64.98 -14.24
CA PRO A 376 1.03 64.82 -12.97
C PRO A 376 1.99 64.82 -11.78
N SER A 377 1.69 65.61 -10.75
CA SER A 377 2.51 65.72 -9.54
C SER A 377 2.68 64.36 -8.83
N ALA A 378 1.69 63.48 -8.96
CA ALA A 378 1.74 62.11 -8.48
C ALA A 378 2.89 61.30 -9.11
N ASP A 379 3.17 61.46 -10.40
CA ASP A 379 4.24 60.75 -11.10
C ASP A 379 5.63 61.35 -10.77
N LEU A 380 5.71 62.68 -10.64
CA LEU A 380 6.95 63.37 -10.24
C LEU A 380 7.37 63.04 -8.81
N ALA A 381 6.40 62.79 -7.91
CA ALA A 381 6.65 62.42 -6.52
C ALA A 381 7.11 60.95 -6.36
N ARG A 382 7.02 60.13 -7.41
CA ARG A 382 7.46 58.73 -7.34
C ARG A 382 8.97 58.64 -7.18
N ARG A 383 9.40 57.69 -6.36
CA ARG A 383 10.81 57.36 -6.09
C ARG A 383 11.30 56.12 -6.84
N ASP A 384 10.54 55.67 -7.82
CA ASP A 384 10.88 54.54 -8.69
C ASP A 384 11.28 55.02 -10.09
N GLU A 385 11.59 54.07 -10.97
CA GLU A 385 12.05 54.33 -12.33
C GLU A 385 11.00 55.08 -13.17
N ILE A 386 9.71 54.98 -12.82
CA ILE A 386 8.66 55.79 -13.46
C ILE A 386 8.79 57.26 -13.03
N GLY A 387 9.11 57.53 -11.77
CA GLY A 387 9.42 58.88 -11.31
C GLY A 387 10.68 59.44 -11.96
N ASP A 388 11.71 58.61 -12.16
CA ASP A 388 12.91 59.00 -12.91
C ASP A 388 12.56 59.36 -14.37
N LEU A 389 11.72 58.55 -15.03
CA LEU A 389 11.21 58.84 -16.37
C LEU A 389 10.40 60.15 -16.40
N ALA A 390 9.49 60.35 -15.46
CA ALA A 390 8.67 61.56 -15.37
C ALA A 390 9.54 62.82 -15.21
N ARG A 391 10.56 62.77 -14.34
CA ARG A 391 11.52 63.89 -14.16
C ARG A 391 12.36 64.13 -15.40
N ALA A 392 12.79 63.08 -16.11
CA ALA A 392 13.53 63.21 -17.36
C ALA A 392 12.67 63.88 -18.45
N VAL A 393 11.41 63.44 -18.62
CA VAL A 393 10.45 64.06 -19.55
C VAL A 393 10.19 65.53 -19.17
N GLN A 394 10.05 65.84 -17.88
CA GLN A 394 9.89 67.23 -17.42
C GLN A 394 11.11 68.09 -17.80
N GLY A 395 12.31 67.53 -17.66
CA GLY A 395 13.55 68.18 -18.10
C GLY A 395 13.50 68.53 -19.58
N VAL A 396 13.13 67.57 -20.43
CA VAL A 396 12.99 67.78 -21.88
C VAL A 396 11.97 68.88 -22.21
N ILE A 397 10.80 68.87 -21.57
CA ILE A 397 9.75 69.89 -21.78
C ILE A 397 10.29 71.29 -21.43
N ARG A 398 10.94 71.44 -20.27
CA ARG A 398 11.51 72.73 -19.85
C ARG A 398 12.55 73.25 -20.81
N GLU A 399 13.38 72.37 -21.37
CA GLU A 399 14.39 72.78 -22.35
C GLU A 399 13.75 73.23 -23.67
N PHE A 400 12.72 72.54 -24.15
CA PHE A 400 11.96 73.01 -25.31
C PHE A 400 11.24 74.34 -25.04
N GLN A 401 10.69 74.54 -23.84
CA GLN A 401 10.10 75.82 -23.44
C GLN A 401 11.13 76.95 -23.44
N ASN A 402 12.34 76.71 -22.90
CA ASN A 402 13.45 77.68 -22.93
C ASN A 402 13.84 78.04 -24.37
N ILE A 403 13.94 77.04 -25.27
CA ILE A 403 14.24 77.27 -26.68
C ILE A 403 13.13 78.08 -27.36
N ALA A 404 11.86 77.76 -27.09
CA ALA A 404 10.73 78.52 -27.61
C ALA A 404 10.71 79.97 -27.12
N GLU A 405 11.07 80.20 -25.85
CA GLU A 405 11.19 81.54 -25.29
C GLU A 405 12.36 82.33 -25.90
N MET A 406 13.52 81.71 -26.09
CA MET A 406 14.65 82.32 -26.81
C MET A 406 14.27 82.68 -28.25
N ALA A 407 13.61 81.78 -28.97
CA ALA A 407 13.12 82.05 -30.32
C ALA A 407 12.15 83.24 -30.35
N LYS A 408 11.31 83.38 -29.32
CA LYS A 408 10.40 84.52 -29.16
C LYS A 408 11.14 85.83 -28.91
N GLN A 409 12.19 85.82 -28.09
CA GLN A 409 13.05 87.00 -27.85
C GLN A 409 13.75 87.44 -29.14
N LEU A 410 14.33 86.50 -29.89
CA LEU A 410 14.94 86.77 -31.19
C LEU A 410 13.94 87.34 -32.20
N ALA A 411 12.74 86.76 -32.30
CA ALA A 411 11.68 87.25 -33.16
C ALA A 411 11.19 88.67 -32.79
N SER A 412 11.34 89.08 -31.51
CA SER A 412 11.03 90.44 -31.06
C SER A 412 12.12 91.47 -31.35
N GLY A 413 13.23 91.05 -31.97
CA GLY A 413 14.36 91.92 -32.33
C GLY A 413 15.45 92.03 -31.26
N ASP A 414 15.40 91.23 -30.20
CA ASP A 414 16.45 91.17 -29.18
C ASP A 414 17.58 90.20 -29.58
N TRP A 415 18.51 90.73 -30.37
CA TRP A 415 19.69 90.00 -30.86
C TRP A 415 20.89 90.04 -29.90
N GLN A 416 20.68 90.49 -28.65
CA GLN A 416 21.73 90.49 -27.61
C GLN A 416 21.62 89.29 -26.66
N THR A 417 20.59 88.45 -26.83
CA THR A 417 20.35 87.24 -26.05
C THR A 417 21.52 86.25 -26.15
N LYS A 418 21.99 85.71 -25.02
CA LYS A 418 23.08 84.72 -25.00
C LYS A 418 22.53 83.30 -25.02
N VAL A 419 22.87 82.53 -26.05
CA VAL A 419 22.54 81.10 -26.13
C VAL A 419 23.57 80.28 -25.35
N ARG A 420 23.11 79.48 -24.39
CA ARG A 420 23.98 78.59 -23.59
C ARG A 420 24.11 77.23 -24.26
N ILE A 421 25.31 76.90 -24.73
CA ILE A 421 25.64 75.58 -25.28
C ILE A 421 26.01 74.64 -24.13
N ARG A 422 25.34 73.49 -24.02
CA ARG A 422 25.53 72.54 -22.91
C ARG A 422 26.64 71.52 -23.14
N GLY A 423 26.97 71.25 -24.40
CA GLY A 423 28.02 70.33 -24.80
C GLY A 423 28.01 70.11 -26.31
N ASP A 424 28.88 69.22 -26.78
CA ASP A 424 29.14 69.03 -28.21
C ASP A 424 27.92 68.49 -28.98
N LEU A 425 27.00 67.78 -28.31
CA LEU A 425 25.78 67.24 -28.90
C LEU A 425 24.58 68.20 -28.86
N ASP A 426 24.75 69.43 -28.36
CA ASP A 426 23.68 70.42 -28.24
C ASP A 426 23.46 71.20 -29.54
N VAL A 427 23.26 70.47 -30.64
CA VAL A 427 23.24 70.98 -32.02
C VAL A 427 22.24 72.12 -32.19
N MET A 428 21.03 72.01 -31.63
CA MET A 428 20.00 73.05 -31.73
C MET A 428 20.47 74.40 -31.14
N ASN A 429 21.09 74.39 -29.96
CA ASN A 429 21.60 75.63 -29.35
C ASN A 429 22.86 76.14 -30.06
N GLN A 430 23.69 75.25 -30.62
CA GLN A 430 24.83 75.65 -31.45
C GLN A 430 24.36 76.37 -32.73
N ASP A 431 23.35 75.84 -33.41
CA ASP A 431 22.78 76.44 -34.61
C ASP A 431 22.11 77.78 -34.31
N LEU A 432 21.38 77.90 -33.19
CA LEU A 432 20.81 79.17 -32.74
C LEU A 432 21.89 80.22 -32.43
N ALA A 433 22.99 79.82 -31.80
CA ALA A 433 24.13 80.72 -31.54
C ALA A 433 24.77 81.19 -32.86
N SER A 434 24.99 80.27 -33.81
CA SER A 434 25.51 80.60 -35.14
C SER A 434 24.58 81.56 -35.91
N MET A 435 23.27 81.33 -35.84
CA MET A 435 22.28 82.24 -36.43
C MET A 435 22.37 83.65 -35.83
N LEU A 436 22.52 83.75 -34.50
CA LEU A 436 22.68 85.02 -33.81
C LEU A 436 23.95 85.76 -34.26
N ASP A 437 25.08 85.05 -34.36
CA ASP A 437 26.35 85.61 -34.82
C ASP A 437 26.24 86.14 -36.26
N GLN A 438 25.57 85.38 -37.16
CA GLN A 438 25.34 85.80 -38.54
C GLN A 438 24.44 87.03 -38.64
N VAL A 439 23.34 87.08 -37.88
CA VAL A 439 22.44 88.25 -37.85
C VAL A 439 23.15 89.48 -37.29
N ASN A 440 23.91 89.33 -36.19
CA ASN A 440 24.69 90.43 -35.63
C ASN A 440 25.79 90.90 -36.60
N GLY A 441 26.43 90.00 -37.34
CA GLY A 441 27.37 90.33 -38.41
C GLY A 441 26.71 91.15 -39.51
N ALA A 442 25.56 90.70 -40.02
CA ALA A 442 24.79 91.42 -41.05
C ALA A 442 24.32 92.81 -40.57
N LEU A 443 23.84 92.92 -39.33
CA LEU A 443 23.49 94.22 -38.72
C LEU A 443 24.72 95.14 -38.58
N GLY A 444 25.89 94.58 -38.27
CA GLY A 444 27.16 95.28 -38.26
C GLY A 444 27.53 95.84 -39.63
N GLU A 445 27.45 95.03 -40.70
CA GLU A 445 27.70 95.45 -42.08
C GLU A 445 26.71 96.51 -42.57
N ILE A 446 25.42 96.37 -42.22
CA ILE A 446 24.40 97.39 -42.49
C ILE A 446 24.79 98.70 -41.82
N ASN A 447 25.24 98.67 -40.57
CA ASN A 447 25.66 99.87 -39.85
C ASN A 447 26.87 100.55 -40.52
N VAL A 448 27.85 99.77 -40.98
CA VAL A 448 28.98 100.29 -41.79
C VAL A 448 28.48 100.92 -43.09
N SER A 449 27.58 100.25 -43.81
CA SER A 449 27.01 100.75 -45.06
C SER A 449 26.20 102.03 -44.85
N VAL A 450 25.39 102.10 -43.78
CA VAL A 450 24.65 103.31 -43.39
C VAL A 450 25.60 104.46 -43.09
N LYS A 451 26.73 104.22 -42.40
CA LYS A 451 27.77 105.24 -42.20
C LYS A 451 28.37 105.71 -43.53
N GLN A 452 28.65 104.79 -44.45
CA GLN A 452 29.19 105.15 -45.78
C GLN A 452 28.18 105.94 -46.61
N VAL A 453 26.89 105.58 -46.58
CA VAL A 453 25.82 106.35 -47.22
C VAL A 453 25.68 107.73 -46.56
N ALA A 454 25.75 107.83 -45.24
CA ALA A 454 25.70 109.11 -44.54
C ALA A 454 26.89 110.02 -44.93
N THR A 455 28.10 109.45 -45.00
CA THR A 455 29.30 110.17 -45.48
C THR A 455 29.15 110.59 -46.94
N GLY A 456 28.74 109.68 -47.83
CA GLY A 456 28.50 109.98 -49.24
C GLY A 456 27.41 111.02 -49.46
N ALA A 457 26.32 110.98 -48.68
CA ALA A 457 25.26 111.98 -48.69
C ALA A 457 25.79 113.36 -48.24
N ALA A 458 26.69 113.40 -47.24
CA ALA A 458 27.34 114.63 -46.82
C ALA A 458 28.26 115.20 -47.90
N GLU A 459 29.03 114.35 -48.60
CA GLU A 459 29.87 114.76 -49.74
C GLU A 459 29.04 115.29 -50.91
N VAL A 460 27.96 114.58 -51.30
CA VAL A 460 27.03 115.03 -52.35
C VAL A 460 26.35 116.33 -51.97
N SER A 461 25.96 116.50 -50.71
CA SER A 461 25.41 117.76 -50.21
C SER A 461 26.43 118.89 -50.35
N SER A 462 27.68 118.67 -49.95
CA SER A 462 28.76 119.65 -50.11
C SER A 462 29.03 119.99 -51.58
N ALA A 463 29.09 118.99 -52.46
CA ALA A 463 29.29 119.20 -53.89
C ALA A 463 28.12 119.98 -54.52
N SER A 464 26.89 119.70 -54.09
CA SER A 464 25.69 120.43 -54.53
C SER A 464 25.72 121.89 -54.10
N VAL A 465 26.24 122.19 -52.89
CA VAL A 465 26.47 123.57 -52.43
C VAL A 465 27.52 124.28 -53.30
N THR A 466 28.66 123.65 -53.57
CA THR A 466 29.70 124.20 -54.46
C THR A 466 29.18 124.45 -55.87
N LEU A 467 28.43 123.50 -56.44
CA LEU A 467 27.82 123.65 -57.76
C LEU A 467 26.79 124.78 -57.78
N SER A 468 25.94 124.91 -56.75
CA SER A 468 25.00 126.02 -56.63
C SER A 468 25.73 127.37 -56.61
N SER A 469 26.87 127.45 -55.90
CA SER A 469 27.71 128.66 -55.89
C SER A 469 28.33 128.95 -57.26
N GLY A 470 28.87 127.93 -57.94
CA GLY A 470 29.46 128.10 -59.28
C GLY A 470 28.41 128.41 -60.37
N ALA A 471 27.19 127.90 -60.22
CA ALA A 471 26.05 128.26 -61.09
C ALA A 471 25.61 129.72 -60.86
N GLN A 472 25.63 130.21 -59.62
CA GLN A 472 25.42 131.63 -59.32
C GLN A 472 26.51 132.52 -59.92
N GLU A 473 27.77 132.11 -59.84
CA GLU A 473 28.89 132.81 -60.46
C GLU A 473 28.77 132.83 -61.99
N SER A 474 28.38 131.68 -62.59
CA SER A 474 28.10 131.59 -64.03
C SER A 474 26.91 132.44 -64.46
N ALA A 475 25.86 132.52 -63.63
CA ALA A 475 24.72 133.40 -63.86
C ALA A 475 25.12 134.88 -63.80
N ALA A 476 25.97 135.26 -62.83
CA ALA A 476 26.53 136.61 -62.73
C ALA A 476 27.42 136.97 -63.94
N SER A 477 28.28 136.04 -64.40
CA SER A 477 29.06 136.23 -65.63
C SER A 477 28.17 136.30 -66.88
N LEU A 478 27.07 135.55 -66.94
CA LEU A 478 26.07 135.67 -68.02
C LEU A 478 25.34 137.00 -67.97
N GLU A 479 25.00 137.52 -66.79
CA GLU A 479 24.46 138.88 -66.63
C GLU A 479 25.46 139.94 -67.10
N GLU A 480 26.75 139.80 -66.75
CA GLU A 480 27.81 140.70 -67.19
C GLU A 480 28.03 140.64 -68.72
N ILE A 481 27.98 139.44 -69.33
CA ILE A 481 28.03 139.25 -70.79
C ILE A 481 26.80 139.87 -71.45
N THR A 482 25.61 139.70 -70.85
CA THR A 482 24.36 140.25 -71.39
C THR A 482 24.36 141.78 -71.30
N ALA A 483 24.85 142.34 -70.20
CA ALA A 483 25.06 143.78 -70.04
C ALA A 483 26.07 144.32 -71.07
N SER A 484 27.21 143.64 -71.26
CA SER A 484 28.20 143.99 -72.28
C SER A 484 27.62 143.89 -73.71
N MET A 485 26.77 142.89 -74.00
CA MET A 485 26.06 142.77 -75.28
C MET A 485 25.04 143.90 -75.48
N SER A 486 24.37 144.35 -74.42
CA SER A 486 23.42 145.47 -74.47
C SER A 486 24.11 146.83 -74.64
N GLU A 487 25.34 147.00 -74.16
CA GLU A 487 26.15 148.21 -74.40
C GLU A 487 26.68 148.30 -75.85
N ILE A 488 26.66 147.18 -76.60
CA ILE A 488 27.14 147.10 -77.99
C ILE A 488 26.02 147.35 -79.03
N SER A 489 24.73 147.42 -78.62
CA SER A 489 23.57 147.71 -79.50
C SER A 489 23.02 149.11 -79.29
#